data_AF-A0A938H9R2-F1
#
_entry.id   AF-A0A938H9R2-F1
#
_cell.length_a   1.000
_cell.length_b   1.000
_cell.length_c   1.000
_cell.angle_alpha   90.00
_cell.angle_beta   90.00
_cell.angle_gamma   90.00
#
_symmetry.space_group_name_H-M   'P 1'
#
loop_
_entity.id
_entity.type
_entity.pdbx_description
1 polymer ?
#
loop_
_entity_poly.entity_id
_entity_poly.type
_entity_poly.pdbx_seq_one_letter_code
_entity_poly.pdbx_strand_id
1 'polypeptide(L)'
;MSSQVSPSLPTSGKLWDGGNEPFGASYGKLMMWFFLLSDAFTFSALLLAYAALRFSSLSWPVPDDVFAGVPFIHGHFPLVFVGIMTFILIMSSVTMVLAVEAGHRGARNEVVKWMIWTILGGIAFLSCQAWEWTHLHHDGAWWGSNPFANADGTPGQV
;
A
#
# COMPACT_ATOMS: atom_id res chain seq x y z
N MET A 1 20.15 31.89 59.15
CA MET A 1 19.27 30.75 58.85
C MET A 1 19.27 30.56 57.34
N SER A 2 19.72 29.37 56.91
CA SER A 2 20.02 28.99 55.53
C SER A 2 18.74 28.88 54.69
N SER A 3 18.75 29.54 53.53
CA SER A 3 17.80 29.35 52.44
C SER A 3 18.10 28.02 51.73
N GLN A 4 17.19 27.06 51.84
CA GLN A 4 17.24 25.80 51.12
C GLN A 4 16.97 26.06 49.63
N VAL A 5 17.97 25.78 48.78
CA VAL A 5 17.87 25.80 47.32
C VAL A 5 17.41 24.42 46.88
N SER A 6 16.24 24.33 46.26
CA SER A 6 15.73 23.11 45.64
C SER A 6 16.68 22.63 44.52
N PRO A 7 17.01 21.34 44.43
CA PRO A 7 17.79 20.83 43.30
C PRO A 7 16.93 20.86 42.04
N SER A 8 17.28 21.73 41.09
CA SER A 8 16.69 21.70 39.75
C SER A 8 17.08 20.40 39.06
N LEU A 9 16.10 19.54 38.78
CA LEU A 9 16.26 18.37 37.94
C LEU A 9 16.94 18.78 36.62
N PRO A 10 18.00 18.09 36.16
CA PRO A 10 18.66 18.43 34.93
C PRO A 10 17.65 18.32 33.79
N THR A 11 17.44 19.44 33.11
CA THR A 11 16.75 19.58 31.84
C THR A 11 17.10 18.40 30.95
N SER A 12 16.09 17.68 30.46
CA SER A 12 16.21 16.63 29.43
C SER A 12 17.23 17.07 28.40
N GLY A 13 18.44 16.51 28.48
CA GLY A 13 19.57 16.93 27.70
C GLY A 13 19.27 16.74 26.22
N LYS A 14 19.45 17.80 25.44
CA LYS A 14 19.70 17.66 24.00
C LYS A 14 20.82 16.64 23.83
N LEU A 15 20.51 15.49 23.24
CA LEU A 15 21.48 14.43 22.94
C LEU A 15 22.37 14.78 21.71
N TRP A 16 22.45 16.06 21.34
CA TRP A 16 23.22 16.54 20.19
C TRP A 16 23.88 17.89 20.52
N ASP A 17 25.22 17.88 20.58
CA ASP A 17 26.11 19.04 20.78
C ASP A 17 26.83 19.49 19.48
N GLY A 18 26.23 19.22 18.33
CA GLY A 18 26.85 19.38 17.02
C GLY A 18 26.08 20.35 16.15
N GLY A 19 26.24 21.64 16.43
CA GLY A 19 25.81 22.75 15.57
C GLY A 19 24.33 22.77 15.19
N ASN A 20 24.01 23.57 14.17
CA ASN A 20 22.69 23.56 13.54
C ASN A 20 22.56 22.30 12.68
N GLU A 21 21.46 21.56 12.84
CA GLU A 21 21.06 20.50 11.92
C GLU A 21 21.11 21.07 10.48
N PRO A 22 21.97 20.57 9.57
CA PRO A 22 22.17 21.19 8.25
C PRO A 22 20.90 21.24 7.39
N PHE A 23 19.87 20.47 7.76
CA PHE A 23 18.55 20.44 7.10
C PHE A 23 17.35 20.69 8.04
N GLY A 24 17.57 20.96 9.33
CA GLY A 24 16.48 21.20 10.31
C GLY A 24 15.37 20.13 10.35
N ALA A 25 15.68 18.89 9.94
CA ALA A 25 14.72 17.83 9.77
C ALA A 25 14.69 16.93 11.01
N SER A 26 13.53 16.81 11.65
CA SER A 26 13.34 15.92 12.80
C SER A 26 13.75 14.48 12.47
N TYR A 27 14.48 13.84 13.38
CA TYR A 27 14.93 12.45 13.28
C TYR A 27 13.80 11.48 12.86
N GLY A 28 12.61 11.62 13.43
CA GLY A 28 11.47 10.76 13.09
C GLY A 28 10.98 10.91 11.65
N LYS A 29 11.02 12.14 11.10
CA LYS A 29 10.68 12.40 9.70
C LYS A 29 11.73 11.80 8.77
N LEU A 30 13.01 11.92 9.12
CA LEU A 30 14.12 11.35 8.33
C LEU A 30 14.07 9.82 8.30
N MET A 31 13.83 9.17 9.45
CA MET A 31 13.70 7.71 9.50
C MET A 31 12.49 7.19 8.71
N MET A 32 11.38 7.93 8.69
CA MET A 32 10.24 7.60 7.83
C MET A 32 10.63 7.61 6.34
N TRP A 33 11.40 8.61 5.89
CA TRP A 33 11.89 8.65 4.50
C TRP A 33 12.79 7.47 4.16
N PHE A 34 13.70 7.07 5.06
CA PHE A 34 14.54 5.88 4.84
C PHE A 34 13.71 4.60 4.78
N PHE A 35 12.69 4.47 5.64
CA PHE A 35 11.76 3.34 5.63
C PHE A 35 11.00 3.26 4.30
N LEU A 36 10.41 4.37 3.84
CA LEU A 36 9.69 4.44 2.56
C LEU A 36 10.60 4.14 1.36
N LEU A 37 11.84 4.62 1.39
CA LEU A 37 12.83 4.32 0.35
C LEU A 37 13.19 2.83 0.34
N SER A 38 13.35 2.20 1.51
CA SER A 38 13.59 0.77 1.62
C SER A 38 12.44 -0.05 1.03
N ASP A 39 11.20 0.32 1.32
CA ASP A 39 10.00 -0.35 0.79
C ASP A 39 9.93 -0.20 -0.75
N ALA A 40 10.21 1.00 -1.27
CA ALA A 40 10.27 1.25 -2.71
C ALA A 40 11.32 0.37 -3.42
N PHE A 41 12.48 0.11 -2.80
CA PHE A 41 13.46 -0.82 -3.35
C PHE A 41 12.96 -2.27 -3.36
N THR A 42 12.29 -2.72 -2.29
CA THR A 42 11.66 -4.05 -2.25
C THR A 42 10.62 -4.22 -3.34
N PHE A 43 9.73 -3.25 -3.54
CA PHE A 43 8.77 -3.25 -4.66
C PHE A 43 9.46 -3.25 -6.03
N SER A 44 10.54 -2.48 -6.19
CA SER A 44 11.31 -2.42 -7.44
C SER A 44 11.92 -3.78 -7.78
N ALA A 45 12.43 -4.52 -6.80
CA ALA A 45 12.96 -5.87 -7.01
C ALA A 45 11.86 -6.84 -7.48
N LEU A 46 10.65 -6.75 -6.90
CA LEU A 46 9.50 -7.56 -7.33
C LEU A 46 9.06 -7.23 -8.77
N LEU A 47 9.04 -5.95 -9.15
CA LEU A 47 8.72 -5.53 -10.51
C LEU A 47 9.78 -5.96 -11.53
N LEU A 48 11.07 -5.89 -11.18
CA LEU A 48 12.15 -6.38 -12.04
C LEU A 48 12.08 -7.90 -12.21
N ALA A 49 11.77 -8.64 -11.14
CA ALA A 49 11.53 -10.09 -11.22
C ALA A 49 10.35 -10.41 -12.16
N TYR A 50 9.23 -9.70 -12.01
CA TYR A 50 8.08 -9.82 -12.92
C TYR A 50 8.45 -9.46 -14.37
N ALA A 51 9.18 -8.37 -14.60
CA ALA A 51 9.61 -7.96 -15.93
C ALA A 51 10.55 -8.99 -16.57
N ALA A 52 11.50 -9.53 -15.81
CA ALA A 52 12.40 -10.58 -16.27
C ALA A 52 11.65 -11.85 -16.69
N LEU A 53 10.66 -12.27 -15.89
CA LEU A 53 9.75 -13.37 -16.27
C LEU A 53 8.97 -13.00 -17.54
N ARG A 54 8.38 -11.80 -17.58
CA ARG A 54 7.55 -11.34 -18.69
C ARG A 54 8.29 -11.33 -20.03
N PHE A 55 9.58 -11.01 -20.02
CA PHE A 55 10.44 -11.01 -21.20
C PHE A 55 11.00 -12.39 -21.56
N SER A 56 11.07 -13.34 -20.62
CA SER A 56 11.62 -14.67 -20.88
C SER A 56 10.59 -15.63 -21.49
N SER A 57 9.30 -15.41 -21.30
CA SER A 57 8.26 -16.29 -21.88
C SER A 57 7.73 -15.78 -23.23
N LEU A 58 7.58 -16.70 -24.18
CA LEU A 58 7.15 -16.45 -25.56
C LEU A 58 5.69 -16.00 -25.67
N SER A 59 4.83 -16.43 -24.74
CA SER A 59 3.40 -16.12 -24.70
C SER A 59 2.88 -16.15 -23.26
N TRP A 60 1.82 -15.39 -23.00
CA TRP A 60 1.27 -15.14 -21.66
C TRP A 60 -0.26 -15.11 -21.70
N PRO A 61 -0.96 -15.45 -20.61
CA PRO A 61 -2.42 -15.33 -20.54
C PRO A 61 -2.90 -13.90 -20.77
N VAL A 62 -4.04 -13.76 -21.43
CA VAL A 62 -4.66 -12.45 -21.68
C VAL A 62 -5.31 -11.96 -20.38
N PRO A 63 -4.93 -10.78 -19.85
CA PRO A 63 -5.49 -10.26 -18.59
C PRO A 63 -7.02 -10.13 -18.61
N ASP A 64 -7.59 -9.81 -19.76
CA ASP A 64 -9.04 -9.64 -19.95
C ASP A 64 -9.81 -10.92 -19.66
N ASP A 65 -9.21 -12.09 -19.91
CA ASP A 65 -9.81 -13.40 -19.65
C ASP A 65 -9.52 -13.91 -18.24
N VAL A 66 -8.35 -13.57 -17.68
CA VAL A 66 -7.96 -13.93 -16.30
C VAL A 66 -8.77 -13.14 -15.28
N PHE A 67 -9.03 -11.85 -15.55
CA PHE A 67 -9.68 -10.91 -14.62
C PHE A 67 -11.06 -10.48 -15.14
N ALA A 68 -11.86 -11.43 -15.60
CA ALA A 68 -13.22 -11.19 -16.07
C ALA A 68 -14.30 -11.31 -14.98
N GLY A 69 -13.94 -11.85 -13.81
CA GLY A 69 -14.84 -12.12 -12.71
C GLY A 69 -15.29 -10.87 -11.97
N VAL A 70 -16.57 -10.80 -11.63
CA VAL A 70 -17.13 -9.78 -10.73
C VAL A 70 -17.91 -10.49 -9.63
N PRO A 71 -17.72 -10.14 -8.35
CA PRO A 71 -18.47 -10.76 -7.28
C PRO A 71 -19.97 -10.56 -7.48
N PHE A 72 -20.74 -11.64 -7.30
CA PHE A 72 -22.21 -11.70 -7.42
C PHE A 72 -22.80 -11.48 -8.82
N ILE A 73 -21.98 -11.31 -9.86
CA ILE A 73 -22.44 -11.17 -11.25
C ILE A 73 -21.78 -12.24 -12.10
N HIS A 74 -22.60 -13.13 -12.67
CA HIS A 74 -22.12 -14.13 -13.62
C HIS A 74 -22.13 -13.55 -15.04
N GLY A 75 -20.94 -13.24 -15.56
CA GLY A 75 -20.72 -12.72 -16.91
C GLY A 75 -19.25 -12.43 -17.15
N HIS A 76 -18.88 -12.17 -18.41
CA HIS A 76 -17.52 -11.77 -18.78
C HIS A 76 -17.41 -10.24 -18.72
N PHE A 77 -16.78 -9.73 -17.66
CA PHE A 77 -16.59 -8.29 -17.42
C PHE A 77 -15.10 -7.99 -17.27
N PRO A 78 -14.37 -7.85 -18.38
CA PRO A 78 -12.92 -7.75 -18.37
C PRO A 78 -12.48 -6.51 -17.61
N LEU A 79 -11.60 -6.69 -16.61
CA LEU A 79 -10.91 -5.64 -15.86
C LEU A 79 -11.80 -4.68 -15.04
N VAL A 80 -13.13 -4.84 -15.07
CA VAL A 80 -14.07 -3.95 -14.38
C VAL A 80 -13.83 -3.98 -12.88
N PHE A 81 -13.69 -5.17 -12.30
CA PHE A 81 -13.50 -5.34 -10.86
C PHE A 81 -12.15 -4.77 -10.38
N VAL A 82 -11.08 -4.94 -11.18
CA VAL A 82 -9.77 -4.32 -10.95
C VAL A 82 -9.85 -2.78 -11.00
N GLY A 83 -10.63 -2.24 -11.93
CA GLY A 83 -10.92 -0.81 -12.01
C GLY A 83 -11.62 -0.28 -10.75
N ILE A 84 -12.61 -1.00 -10.24
CA ILE A 84 -13.31 -0.66 -8.98
C ILE A 84 -12.34 -0.68 -7.79
N MET A 85 -11.47 -1.69 -7.68
CA MET A 85 -10.46 -1.76 -6.62
C MET A 85 -9.52 -0.54 -6.64
N THR A 86 -9.08 -0.15 -7.82
CA THR A 86 -8.23 1.03 -8.01
C THR A 86 -8.97 2.31 -7.62
N PHE A 87 -10.23 2.45 -8.02
CA PHE A 87 -11.07 3.58 -7.63
C PHE A 87 -11.22 3.67 -6.10
N ILE A 88 -11.47 2.55 -5.42
CA ILE A 88 -11.56 2.49 -3.95
C ILE A 88 -10.26 2.97 -3.31
N LEU A 89 -9.09 2.53 -3.79
CA LEU A 89 -7.80 2.97 -3.25
C LEU A 89 -7.54 4.47 -3.49
N ILE A 90 -7.85 4.99 -4.67
CA ILE A 90 -7.70 6.41 -4.97
C ILE A 90 -8.57 7.25 -4.02
N MET A 91 -9.84 6.86 -3.85
CA MET A 91 -10.75 7.53 -2.92
C MET A 91 -10.25 7.43 -1.47
N SER A 92 -9.73 6.27 -1.07
CA SER A 92 -9.12 6.05 0.26
C SER A 92 -7.86 6.91 0.47
N SER A 93 -7.09 7.18 -0.58
CA SER A 93 -5.94 8.09 -0.51
C SER A 93 -6.40 9.54 -0.32
N VAL A 94 -7.47 9.96 -1.00
CA VAL A 94 -8.05 11.30 -0.83
C VAL A 94 -8.52 11.50 0.61
N THR A 95 -9.17 10.52 1.22
CA THR A 95 -9.61 10.62 2.63
C THR A 95 -8.44 10.76 3.61
N MET A 96 -7.29 10.12 3.33
CA MET A 96 -6.07 10.31 4.14
C MET A 96 -5.51 11.73 4.02
N VAL A 97 -5.48 12.31 2.81
CA VAL A 97 -5.01 13.69 2.62
C VAL A 97 -5.91 14.68 3.39
N LEU A 98 -7.23 14.50 3.34
CA LEU A 98 -8.18 15.31 4.10
C LEU A 98 -8.01 15.14 5.62
N ALA A 99 -7.65 13.94 6.09
CA ALA A 99 -7.32 13.72 7.50
C ALA A 99 -6.07 14.50 7.92
N VAL A 100 -5.03 14.52 7.09
CA VAL A 100 -3.79 15.27 7.35
C VAL A 100 -4.06 16.78 7.37
N GLU A 101 -4.87 17.29 6.44
CA GLU A 101 -5.28 18.70 6.42
C GLU A 101 -6.06 19.09 7.68
N ALA A 102 -7.04 18.28 8.09
CA ALA A 102 -7.78 18.48 9.34
C ALA A 102 -6.85 18.44 10.57
N GLY A 103 -5.78 17.64 10.50
CA GLY A 103 -4.72 17.57 11.51
C GLY A 103 -3.97 18.89 11.65
N HIS A 104 -3.60 19.52 10.54
CA HIS A 104 -2.97 20.85 10.55
C HIS A 104 -3.89 21.94 11.11
N ARG A 105 -5.20 21.81 10.91
CA ARG A 105 -6.22 22.70 11.49
C ARG A 105 -6.51 22.45 12.98
N GLY A 106 -5.93 21.40 13.57
CA GLY A 106 -6.22 20.99 14.95
C GLY A 106 -7.63 20.41 15.17
N ALA A 107 -8.36 20.10 14.09
CA ALA A 107 -9.75 19.66 14.14
C ALA A 107 -9.83 18.14 14.40
N ARG A 108 -9.58 17.72 15.65
CA ARG A 108 -9.49 16.30 16.04
C ARG A 108 -10.67 15.43 15.58
N ASN A 109 -11.90 15.92 15.71
CA ASN A 109 -13.10 15.17 15.31
C ASN A 109 -13.15 14.92 13.79
N GLU A 110 -12.68 15.89 12.99
CA GLU A 110 -12.58 15.74 11.54
C GLU A 110 -11.47 14.74 11.17
N VAL A 111 -10.32 14.79 11.84
CA VAL A 111 -9.22 13.82 11.64
C VAL A 111 -9.72 12.39 11.87
N VAL A 112 -10.41 12.15 13.00
CA VAL A 112 -10.94 10.82 13.34
C VAL A 112 -11.95 10.36 12.29
N LYS A 113 -12.88 11.25 11.89
CA LYS A 113 -13.86 10.95 10.84
C LYS A 113 -13.18 10.51 9.53
N TRP A 114 -12.21 11.28 9.05
CA TRP A 114 -11.51 10.98 7.80
C TRP A 114 -10.64 9.72 7.89
N MET A 115 -10.00 9.48 9.03
CA MET A 115 -9.22 8.27 9.26
C MET A 115 -10.09 7.01 9.28
N ILE A 116 -11.30 7.07 9.84
CA ILE A 116 -12.27 5.96 9.77
C ILE A 116 -12.62 5.65 8.31
N TRP A 117 -12.89 6.68 7.50
CA TRP A 117 -13.16 6.48 6.07
C TRP A 117 -11.98 5.84 5.33
N THR A 118 -10.75 6.25 5.62
CA THR A 118 -9.55 5.62 5.05
C THR A 118 -9.44 4.14 5.45
N ILE A 119 -9.69 3.81 6.71
CA ILE A 119 -9.64 2.41 7.18
C ILE A 119 -10.71 1.57 6.50
N LEU A 120 -11.94 2.09 6.38
CA LEU A 120 -13.02 1.40 5.67
C LEU A 120 -12.69 1.17 4.19
N GLY A 121 -12.08 2.16 3.51
CA GLY A 121 -11.57 2.02 2.15
C GLY A 121 -10.51 0.93 2.02
N GLY A 122 -9.56 0.88 2.97
CA GLY A 122 -8.55 -0.17 3.04
C GLY A 122 -9.13 -1.56 3.26
N ILE A 123 -10.10 -1.72 4.17
CA ILE A 123 -10.78 -3.00 4.42
C ILE A 123 -11.56 -3.45 3.18
N ALA A 124 -12.25 -2.53 2.52
CA ALA A 124 -12.97 -2.83 1.27
C ALA A 124 -12.01 -3.34 0.19
N PHE A 125 -10.87 -2.67 -0.02
CA PHE A 125 -9.84 -3.10 -0.96
C PHE A 125 -9.28 -4.50 -0.62
N LEU A 126 -8.92 -4.75 0.64
CA LEU A 126 -8.42 -6.06 1.07
C LEU A 126 -9.45 -7.17 0.90
N SER A 127 -10.74 -6.87 1.12
CA SER A 127 -11.84 -7.82 0.92
C SER A 127 -11.98 -8.19 -0.57
N CYS A 128 -11.86 -7.19 -1.46
CA CYS A 128 -11.84 -7.43 -2.91
C CYS A 128 -10.65 -8.31 -3.32
N GLN A 129 -9.45 -8.03 -2.82
CA GLN A 129 -8.25 -8.84 -3.10
C GLN A 129 -8.38 -10.27 -2.60
N ALA A 130 -8.91 -10.46 -1.39
CA ALA A 130 -9.13 -11.79 -0.82
C ALA A 130 -10.11 -12.61 -1.68
N TRP A 131 -11.17 -11.97 -2.19
CA TRP A 131 -12.12 -12.61 -3.09
C TRP A 131 -11.47 -12.99 -4.43
N GLU A 132 -10.74 -12.06 -5.06
CA GLU A 132 -10.06 -12.29 -6.34
C GLU A 132 -9.09 -13.47 -6.26
N TRP A 133 -8.26 -13.50 -5.21
CA TRP A 133 -7.33 -14.60 -4.98
C TRP A 133 -8.03 -15.93 -4.73
N THR A 134 -9.15 -15.92 -3.99
CA THR A 134 -9.94 -17.13 -3.76
C THR A 134 -10.59 -17.63 -5.05
N HIS A 135 -11.08 -16.72 -5.89
CA HIS A 135 -11.66 -17.04 -7.19
C HIS A 135 -10.61 -17.65 -8.14
N LEU A 136 -9.44 -17.01 -8.28
CA LEU A 136 -8.32 -17.53 -9.06
C LEU A 136 -7.86 -18.90 -8.57
N HIS A 137 -7.82 -19.10 -7.25
CA HIS A 137 -7.48 -20.40 -6.67
C HIS A 137 -8.51 -21.48 -7.02
N HIS A 138 -9.81 -21.16 -6.97
CA HIS A 138 -10.87 -22.07 -7.38
C HIS A 138 -10.83 -22.41 -8.88
N ASP A 139 -10.38 -21.48 -9.71
CA ASP A 139 -10.19 -21.70 -11.15
C ASP A 139 -8.92 -22.53 -11.45
N GLY A 140 -8.11 -22.83 -10.43
CA GLY A 140 -6.93 -23.70 -10.53
C GLY A 140 -5.60 -22.95 -10.62
N ALA A 141 -5.59 -21.62 -10.47
CA ALA A 141 -4.38 -20.82 -10.46
C ALA A 141 -3.69 -20.89 -9.10
N TRP A 142 -2.41 -21.30 -9.10
CA TRP A 142 -1.58 -21.34 -7.91
C TRP A 142 -0.10 -21.20 -8.28
N TRP A 143 0.78 -21.21 -7.28
CA TRP A 143 2.21 -20.91 -7.39
C TRP A 143 3.01 -21.83 -8.35
N GLY A 144 2.38 -22.89 -8.87
CA GLY A 144 2.94 -23.76 -9.90
C GLY A 144 1.87 -24.39 -10.79
N SER A 145 0.72 -23.73 -10.94
CA SER A 145 -0.39 -24.17 -11.79
C SER A 145 -1.03 -22.96 -12.45
N ASN A 146 -1.13 -22.99 -13.78
CA ASN A 146 -1.77 -21.94 -14.57
C ASN A 146 -2.86 -22.55 -15.45
N PRO A 147 -4.15 -22.35 -15.11
CA PRO A 147 -5.28 -22.90 -15.85
C PRO A 147 -5.61 -22.09 -17.13
N PHE A 148 -5.01 -20.91 -17.29
CA PHE A 148 -5.37 -19.97 -18.35
C PHE A 148 -4.53 -20.22 -19.61
N ALA A 149 -5.19 -20.16 -20.77
CA ALA A 149 -4.49 -20.24 -22.06
C ALA A 149 -3.69 -18.97 -22.32
N ASN A 150 -2.50 -19.12 -22.90
CA ASN A 150 -1.69 -18.02 -23.37
C ASN A 150 -2.34 -17.35 -24.60
N ALA A 151 -1.94 -16.12 -24.91
CA ALA A 151 -2.44 -15.34 -26.05
C ALA A 151 -2.23 -16.01 -27.42
N ASP A 152 -1.31 -16.97 -27.53
CA ASP A 152 -1.07 -17.79 -28.73
C ASP A 152 -1.88 -19.10 -28.76
N GLY A 153 -2.73 -19.33 -27.76
CA GLY A 153 -3.55 -20.53 -27.60
C GLY A 153 -2.82 -21.71 -26.95
N THR A 154 -1.54 -21.56 -26.58
CA THR A 154 -0.83 -22.62 -25.85
C THR A 154 -1.32 -22.71 -24.40
N PRO A 155 -1.27 -23.89 -23.75
CA PRO A 155 -1.59 -24.01 -22.33
C PRO A 155 -0.67 -23.14 -21.48
N GLY A 156 -1.20 -22.57 -20.40
CA GLY A 156 -0.43 -21.80 -19.43
C GLY A 156 0.81 -22.56 -18.98
N GLN A 157 1.98 -21.95 -19.15
CA GLN A 157 3.24 -22.52 -18.67
C GLN A 157 3.34 -22.27 -17.16
N VAL A 158 3.89 -23.24 -16.42
CA VAL A 158 4.15 -23.17 -14.97
C VAL A 158 5.57 -22.72 -14.69
#